data_AF-A0A368VWZ0-F1
#
_entry.id   AF-A0A368VWZ0-F1
#
_cell.length_a   1.000
_cell.length_b   1.000
_cell.length_c   1.000
_cell.angle_alpha   90.00
_cell.angle_beta   90.00
_cell.angle_gamma   90.00
#
_symmetry.space_group_name_H-M   'P 1'
#
loop_
_entity.id
_entity.type
_entity.pdbx_description
1 polymer ?
#
loop_
_entity_poly.entity_id
_entity_poly.type
_entity_poly.pdbx_seq_one_letter_code
_entity_poly.pdbx_strand_id
1 'polypeptide(L)'
;MEKQTIYLAGDSTMADYQPHSYPMQGWGNKLHLFIPDSVRIVNKAVCGRSSKSFIEEGRLEEILQMIKPGDYLFIQFGHNDSKEDAERHTSPWSTYHRYLRQYIDGARVKGAHPVLISPLCRRHFDVDGLLINTHGDFPRSMEALAVQEKVHFIDLCGRSAVAFKEMGDAKSREWLTWLRPDEHPNYPEGIEDNTHLNEQGAEAVARMVADAILKLNLNFG
;
A
#
# COMPACT_ATOMS: atom_id res chain seq x y z
N MET A 1 29.14 6.17 -1.10
CA MET A 1 28.19 6.03 -2.23
C MET A 1 26.84 6.53 -1.75
N GLU A 2 26.09 7.22 -2.61
CA GLU A 2 24.75 7.68 -2.25
C GLU A 2 23.83 6.45 -2.05
N LYS A 3 23.05 6.44 -0.96
CA LYS A 3 22.14 5.33 -0.65
C LYS A 3 21.02 5.30 -1.69
N GLN A 4 20.79 4.15 -2.30
CA GLN A 4 19.62 3.94 -3.15
C GLN A 4 18.35 4.17 -2.32
N THR A 5 17.36 4.86 -2.90
CA THR A 5 16.13 5.24 -2.20
C THR A 5 14.93 4.48 -2.76
N ILE A 6 14.07 3.99 -1.88
CA ILE A 6 12.72 3.51 -2.20
C ILE A 6 11.73 4.61 -1.82
N TYR A 7 11.03 5.16 -2.81
CA TYR A 7 9.91 6.07 -2.61
C TYR A 7 8.61 5.28 -2.58
N LEU A 8 7.79 5.50 -1.56
CA LEU A 8 6.49 4.84 -1.40
C LEU A 8 5.37 5.82 -1.77
N ALA A 9 4.59 5.49 -2.80
CA ALA A 9 3.40 6.22 -3.22
C ALA A 9 2.16 5.34 -2.97
N GLY A 10 1.28 5.79 -2.09
CA GLY A 10 0.10 5.00 -1.73
C GLY A 10 -0.90 5.74 -0.85
N ASP A 11 -1.80 4.96 -0.27
CA ASP A 11 -2.95 5.41 0.52
C ASP A 11 -2.74 5.25 2.04
N SER A 12 -3.84 5.24 2.78
CA SER A 12 -3.85 5.14 4.24
C SER A 12 -3.30 3.83 4.80
N THR A 13 -3.24 2.75 4.03
CA THR A 13 -2.65 1.49 4.53
C THR A 13 -1.13 1.52 4.50
N MET A 14 -0.53 2.47 3.78
CA MET A 14 0.92 2.64 3.62
C MET A 14 1.45 3.89 4.35
N ALA A 15 0.63 4.93 4.49
CA ALA A 15 1.00 6.24 5.03
C ALA A 15 1.54 6.23 6.47
N ASP A 16 2.35 7.24 6.81
CA ASP A 16 2.71 7.54 8.19
C ASP A 16 1.56 8.23 8.91
N TYR A 17 1.33 7.86 10.17
CA TYR A 17 0.29 8.45 11.01
C TYR A 17 0.86 9.37 12.07
N GLN A 18 0.08 10.39 12.43
CA GLN A 18 0.39 11.29 13.52
C GLN A 18 0.09 10.63 14.88
N PRO A 19 0.71 11.08 15.98
CA PRO A 19 0.50 10.49 17.31
C PRO A 19 -0.97 10.42 17.75
N HIS A 20 -1.82 11.35 17.31
CA HIS A 20 -3.25 11.36 17.64
C HIS A 20 -4.06 10.24 16.96
N SER A 21 -3.47 9.52 15.99
CA SER A 21 -4.07 8.36 15.34
C SER A 21 -3.54 7.04 15.89
N TYR A 22 -2.54 7.05 16.78
CA TYR A 22 -2.03 5.82 17.38
C TYR A 22 -3.18 5.06 18.11
N PRO A 23 -3.32 3.73 17.94
CA PRO A 23 -2.34 2.79 17.37
C PRO A 23 -2.42 2.56 15.85
N MET A 24 -3.28 3.27 15.12
CA MET A 24 -3.38 3.15 13.66
C MET A 24 -2.04 3.49 12.98
N GLN A 25 -1.61 2.62 12.06
CA GLN A 25 -0.34 2.72 11.36
C GLN A 25 -0.45 2.22 9.91
N GLY A 26 0.35 2.80 9.02
CA GLY A 26 0.57 2.24 7.69
C GLY A 26 1.81 1.35 7.66
N TRP A 27 1.81 0.32 6.81
CA TRP A 27 2.93 -0.61 6.72
C TRP A 27 4.21 0.05 6.18
N GLY A 28 4.09 1.12 5.40
CA GLY A 28 5.23 1.86 4.88
C GLY A 28 6.13 2.42 5.97
N ASN A 29 5.55 2.77 7.12
CA ASN A 29 6.29 3.21 8.31
C ASN A 29 7.21 2.12 8.87
N LYS A 30 6.84 0.84 8.71
CA LYS A 30 7.55 -0.32 9.28
C LYS A 30 8.51 -1.01 8.31
N LEU A 31 8.50 -0.64 7.02
CA LEU A 31 9.32 -1.29 6.00
C LEU A 31 10.83 -1.23 6.31
N HIS A 32 11.29 -0.16 6.97
CA HIS A 32 12.70 -0.01 7.35
C HIS A 32 13.21 -1.10 8.30
N LEU A 33 12.33 -1.80 9.01
CA LEU A 33 12.71 -2.92 9.88
C LEU A 33 13.17 -4.16 9.09
N PHE A 34 12.86 -4.23 7.79
CA PHE A 34 13.07 -5.41 6.95
C PHE A 34 13.92 -5.17 5.72
N ILE A 35 14.40 -3.95 5.54
CA ILE A 35 15.26 -3.54 4.42
C ILE A 35 16.63 -3.18 4.98
N PRO A 36 17.75 -3.50 4.27
CA PRO A 36 19.08 -3.14 4.74
C PRO A 36 19.24 -1.64 4.98
N ASP A 37 19.99 -1.27 6.03
CA ASP A 37 20.28 0.13 6.37
C ASP A 37 21.01 0.90 5.25
N SER A 38 21.58 0.21 4.26
CA SER A 38 22.17 0.80 3.06
C SER A 38 21.13 1.43 2.11
N VAL A 39 19.85 1.10 2.27
CA VAL A 39 18.73 1.61 1.47
C VAL A 39 17.95 2.64 2.27
N ARG A 40 17.65 3.78 1.65
CA ARG A 40 16.78 4.81 2.26
C ARG A 40 15.33 4.55 1.89
N ILE A 41 14.41 4.68 2.84
CA ILE A 41 12.97 4.64 2.57
C ILE A 41 12.41 6.05 2.74
N VAL A 42 11.66 6.52 1.75
CA VAL A 42 10.95 7.80 1.78
C VAL A 42 9.47 7.52 1.58
N ASN A 43 8.71 7.52 2.68
CA ASN A 43 7.28 7.31 2.65
C ASN A 43 6.56 8.60 2.24
N LYS A 44 5.91 8.59 1.07
CA LYS A 44 5.11 9.70 0.54
C LYS A 44 3.64 9.32 0.40
N ALA A 45 3.22 8.18 0.94
CA ALA A 45 1.83 7.77 0.96
C ALA A 45 0.99 8.70 1.84
N VAL A 46 -0.26 8.91 1.44
CA VAL A 46 -1.16 9.87 2.11
C VAL A 46 -2.55 9.27 2.26
N CYS A 47 -3.10 9.39 3.47
CA CYS A 47 -4.42 8.89 3.78
C CYS A 47 -5.50 9.43 2.83
N GLY A 48 -6.41 8.55 2.42
CA GLY A 48 -7.56 8.88 1.59
C GLY A 48 -7.30 9.07 0.11
N ARG A 49 -6.04 8.96 -0.36
CA ARG A 49 -5.70 9.17 -1.78
C ARG A 49 -5.92 7.90 -2.61
N SER A 50 -6.28 8.12 -3.86
CA SER A 50 -6.38 7.14 -4.94
C SER A 50 -5.26 7.35 -5.95
N SER A 51 -5.10 6.44 -6.91
CA SER A 51 -4.12 6.62 -8.00
C SER A 51 -4.30 7.93 -8.77
N LYS A 52 -5.54 8.42 -8.86
CA LYS A 52 -5.94 9.68 -9.47
C LYS A 52 -5.62 10.90 -8.60
N SER A 53 -6.24 10.99 -7.42
CA SER A 53 -6.14 12.18 -6.55
C SER A 53 -4.70 12.47 -6.12
N PHE A 54 -3.88 11.43 -5.93
CA PHE A 54 -2.46 11.60 -5.61
C PHE A 54 -1.68 12.34 -6.72
N ILE A 55 -2.02 12.10 -7.99
CA ILE A 55 -1.44 12.85 -9.12
C ILE A 55 -2.02 14.26 -9.19
N GLU A 56 -3.34 14.40 -9.10
CA GLU A 56 -4.01 15.68 -9.25
C GLU A 56 -3.64 16.69 -8.15
N GLU A 57 -3.24 16.19 -6.98
CA GLU A 57 -2.69 16.99 -5.88
C GLU A 57 -1.18 17.30 -6.02
N GLY A 58 -0.53 16.87 -7.11
CA GLY A 58 0.91 17.13 -7.36
C GLY A 58 1.88 16.25 -6.55
N ARG A 59 1.40 15.23 -5.84
CA ARG A 59 2.25 14.41 -4.95
C ARG A 59 3.20 13.50 -5.71
N LEU A 60 2.78 13.01 -6.88
CA LEU A 60 3.69 12.29 -7.77
C LEU A 60 4.82 13.22 -8.23
N GLU A 61 4.51 14.46 -8.58
CA GLU A 61 5.52 15.43 -9.01
C GLU A 61 6.55 15.71 -7.92
N GLU A 62 6.14 15.82 -6.65
CA GLU A 62 7.09 15.93 -5.52
C GLU A 62 8.09 14.77 -5.47
N ILE A 63 7.62 13.54 -5.70
CA ILE A 63 8.49 12.37 -5.76
C ILE A 63 9.44 12.47 -6.96
N LEU A 64 8.91 12.78 -8.14
CA LEU A 64 9.67 12.85 -9.39
C LEU A 64 10.73 13.97 -9.40
N GLN A 65 10.59 14.99 -8.55
CA GLN A 65 11.61 16.03 -8.34
C GLN A 65 12.80 15.54 -7.51
N MET A 66 12.62 14.54 -6.65
CA MET A 66 13.65 14.03 -5.75
C MET A 66 14.27 12.70 -6.20
N ILE A 67 13.51 11.88 -6.94
CA ILE A 67 13.92 10.54 -7.35
C ILE A 67 15.08 10.61 -8.35
N LYS A 68 16.06 9.72 -8.17
CA LYS A 68 17.29 9.67 -8.96
C LYS A 68 17.37 8.38 -9.78
N PRO A 69 18.24 8.34 -10.81
CA PRO A 69 18.50 7.10 -11.53
C PRO A 69 18.92 5.97 -10.59
N GLY A 70 18.31 4.79 -10.75
CA GLY A 70 18.52 3.63 -9.89
C GLY A 70 17.61 3.57 -8.66
N ASP A 71 16.95 4.64 -8.24
CA ASP A 71 15.97 4.58 -7.15
C ASP A 71 14.74 3.72 -7.54
N TYR A 72 13.93 3.34 -6.56
CA TYR A 72 12.66 2.65 -6.78
C TYR A 72 11.46 3.55 -6.46
N LEU A 73 10.39 3.39 -7.24
CA LEU A 73 9.07 3.95 -6.95
C LEU A 73 8.06 2.81 -6.75
N PHE A 74 7.67 2.59 -5.49
CA PHE A 74 6.68 1.58 -5.12
C PHE A 74 5.30 2.22 -5.09
N ILE A 75 4.35 1.64 -5.83
CA ILE A 75 3.04 2.24 -6.12
C ILE A 75 1.95 1.30 -5.63
N GLN A 76 1.18 1.71 -4.61
CA GLN A 76 0.08 0.93 -4.03
C GLN A 76 -1.20 1.75 -3.91
N PHE A 77 -2.17 1.47 -4.77
CA PHE A 77 -3.50 2.11 -4.76
C PHE A 77 -4.60 1.08 -5.02
N GLY A 78 -5.87 1.50 -4.92
CA GLY A 78 -7.04 0.64 -5.10
C GLY A 78 -8.12 0.84 -4.03
N HIS A 79 -7.76 1.12 -2.77
CA HIS A 79 -8.76 1.31 -1.71
C HIS A 79 -9.72 2.46 -2.02
N ASN A 80 -9.15 3.60 -2.40
CA ASN A 80 -9.89 4.84 -2.63
C ASN A 80 -10.30 5.03 -4.08
N ASP A 81 -9.67 4.32 -5.01
CA ASP A 81 -10.05 4.29 -6.42
C ASP A 81 -11.47 3.73 -6.62
N SER A 82 -11.91 2.82 -5.74
CA SER A 82 -13.26 2.25 -5.75
C SER A 82 -14.35 3.19 -5.22
N LYS A 83 -13.99 4.36 -4.66
CA LYS A 83 -14.98 5.33 -4.13
C LYS A 83 -15.75 5.96 -5.28
N GLU A 84 -17.00 6.34 -5.03
CA GLU A 84 -17.90 6.89 -6.06
C GLU A 84 -17.71 8.40 -6.29
N ASP A 85 -16.95 9.09 -5.43
CA ASP A 85 -16.70 10.51 -5.60
C ASP A 85 -15.79 10.79 -6.81
N ALA A 86 -16.10 11.87 -7.52
CA ALA A 86 -15.41 12.21 -8.76
C ALA A 86 -13.91 12.49 -8.56
N GLU A 87 -13.49 12.94 -7.37
CA GLU A 87 -12.10 13.25 -7.05
C GLU A 87 -11.23 11.99 -7.05
N ARG A 88 -11.71 10.91 -6.45
CA ARG A 88 -10.91 9.69 -6.23
C ARG A 88 -11.21 8.58 -7.22
N HIS A 89 -12.43 8.50 -7.72
CA HIS A 89 -12.89 7.37 -8.51
C HIS A 89 -12.01 7.09 -9.73
N THR A 90 -11.62 5.83 -9.88
CA THR A 90 -11.15 5.29 -11.15
C THR A 90 -11.84 3.95 -11.42
N SER A 91 -11.80 3.47 -12.65
CA SER A 91 -12.38 2.19 -13.04
C SER A 91 -11.26 1.22 -13.39
N PRO A 92 -11.33 -0.05 -12.92
CA PRO A 92 -10.39 -1.08 -13.35
C PRO A 92 -10.33 -1.17 -14.89
N TRP A 93 -9.20 -1.61 -15.42
CA TRP A 93 -8.97 -1.84 -16.85
C TRP A 93 -9.01 -0.60 -17.74
N SER A 94 -9.23 0.60 -17.19
CA SER A 94 -9.37 1.83 -17.97
C SER A 94 -8.68 3.03 -17.30
N THR A 95 -9.42 3.89 -16.59
CA THR A 95 -8.86 5.10 -15.97
C THR A 95 -7.84 4.75 -14.89
N TYR A 96 -8.01 3.64 -14.17
CA TYR A 96 -7.01 3.16 -13.23
C TYR A 96 -5.66 2.90 -13.90
N HIS A 97 -5.66 2.19 -15.03
CA HIS A 97 -4.44 1.97 -15.83
C HIS A 97 -3.85 3.27 -16.36
N ARG A 98 -4.70 4.21 -16.80
CA ARG A 98 -4.25 5.53 -17.28
C ARG A 98 -3.47 6.29 -16.20
N TYR A 99 -3.94 6.27 -14.95
CA TYR A 99 -3.22 6.92 -13.86
C TYR A 99 -1.98 6.14 -13.46
N LEU A 100 -2.05 4.82 -13.30
CA LEU A 100 -0.88 3.98 -12.97
C LEU A 100 0.27 4.12 -13.98
N ARG A 101 -0.01 4.24 -15.28
CA ARG A 101 1.02 4.49 -16.30
C ARG A 101 1.80 5.78 -16.07
N GLN A 102 1.18 6.83 -15.55
CA GLN A 102 1.88 8.08 -15.26
C GLN A 102 2.96 7.91 -14.19
N TYR A 103 2.72 7.07 -13.17
CA TYR A 103 3.75 6.72 -12.18
C TYR A 103 4.90 5.93 -12.81
N ILE A 104 4.55 4.93 -13.64
CA ILE A 104 5.51 4.07 -14.32
C ILE A 104 6.41 4.88 -15.26
N ASP A 105 5.80 5.69 -16.11
CA ASP A 105 6.49 6.51 -17.09
C ASP A 105 7.30 7.61 -16.43
N GLY A 106 6.75 8.27 -15.39
CA GLY A 106 7.46 9.26 -14.59
C GLY A 106 8.73 8.70 -13.96
N ALA A 107 8.65 7.52 -13.32
CA ALA A 107 9.82 6.86 -12.76
C ALA A 107 10.86 6.51 -13.84
N ARG A 108 10.44 5.95 -14.97
CA ARG A 108 11.32 5.59 -16.10
C ARG A 108 12.05 6.79 -16.68
N VAL A 109 11.35 7.92 -16.87
CA VAL A 109 11.94 9.18 -17.36
C VAL A 109 13.05 9.67 -16.43
N LYS A 110 12.94 9.41 -15.13
CA LYS A 110 13.96 9.75 -14.12
C LYS A 110 15.05 8.68 -13.97
N GLY A 111 15.00 7.60 -14.75
CA GLY A 111 15.92 6.46 -14.65
C GLY A 111 15.67 5.58 -13.43
N ALA A 112 14.52 5.72 -12.77
CA ALA A 112 14.12 4.93 -11.60
C ALA A 112 13.30 3.69 -12.00
N HIS A 113 13.17 2.76 -11.06
CA HIS A 113 12.50 1.47 -11.25
C HIS A 113 11.11 1.48 -10.61
N PRO A 114 10.02 1.51 -11.41
CA PRO A 114 8.66 1.40 -10.87
C PRO A 114 8.34 -0.04 -10.47
N VAL A 115 7.64 -0.19 -9.34
CA VAL A 115 7.11 -1.46 -8.83
C VAL A 115 5.65 -1.26 -8.46
N LEU A 116 4.76 -2.07 -9.04
CA LEU A 116 3.34 -2.05 -8.69
C LEU A 116 3.07 -3.01 -7.53
N ILE A 117 2.28 -2.58 -6.56
CA ILE A 117 1.87 -3.36 -5.40
C ILE A 117 0.35 -3.32 -5.33
N SER A 118 -0.32 -4.49 -5.40
CA SER A 118 -1.78 -4.53 -5.26
C SER A 118 -2.21 -3.96 -3.90
N PRO A 119 -3.43 -3.39 -3.77
CA PRO A 119 -3.88 -2.87 -2.49
C PRO A 119 -3.86 -3.97 -1.43
N LEU A 120 -3.55 -3.61 -0.18
CA LEU A 120 -3.75 -4.52 0.95
C LEU A 120 -5.18 -5.07 0.93
N CYS A 121 -5.37 -6.37 1.15
CA CYS A 121 -6.71 -6.94 1.22
C CYS A 121 -7.47 -6.28 2.38
N ARG A 122 -8.70 -5.79 2.14
CA ARG A 122 -9.56 -5.34 3.24
C ARG A 122 -10.16 -6.57 3.93
N ARG A 123 -10.06 -6.62 5.25
CA ARG A 123 -10.56 -7.72 6.06
C ARG A 123 -12.10 -7.71 6.08
N HIS A 124 -12.76 -8.60 5.35
CA HIS A 124 -14.22 -8.71 5.38
C HIS A 124 -14.64 -10.17 5.26
N PHE A 125 -15.20 -10.72 6.34
CA PHE A 125 -15.71 -12.09 6.36
C PHE A 125 -17.23 -12.08 6.28
N ASP A 126 -17.79 -13.01 5.52
CA ASP A 126 -19.24 -13.25 5.54
C ASP A 126 -19.67 -14.06 6.76
N VAL A 127 -20.98 -14.34 6.84
CA VAL A 127 -21.59 -15.12 7.93
C VAL A 127 -21.08 -16.56 8.02
N ASP A 128 -20.53 -17.10 6.93
CA ASP A 128 -19.96 -18.45 6.85
C ASP A 128 -18.45 -18.46 7.15
N GLY A 129 -17.86 -17.29 7.45
CA GLY A 129 -16.44 -17.15 7.75
C GLY A 129 -15.54 -17.15 6.52
N LEU A 130 -16.07 -16.86 5.33
CA LEU A 130 -15.32 -16.72 4.09
C LEU A 130 -14.88 -15.27 3.88
N LEU A 131 -13.59 -15.08 3.57
CA LEU A 131 -13.06 -13.76 3.24
C LEU A 131 -13.54 -13.31 1.86
N ILE A 132 -14.28 -12.19 1.82
CA ILE A 132 -14.86 -11.59 0.62
C ILE A 132 -13.85 -10.63 -0.05
N ASN A 133 -13.77 -10.70 -1.38
CA ASN A 133 -13.08 -9.68 -2.16
C ASN A 133 -13.91 -8.38 -2.21
N THR A 134 -13.42 -7.33 -1.56
CA THR A 134 -14.05 -6.00 -1.57
C THR A 134 -13.38 -5.00 -2.53
N HIS A 135 -12.29 -5.41 -3.18
CA HIS A 135 -11.54 -4.58 -4.14
C HIS A 135 -11.94 -4.87 -5.59
N GLY A 136 -12.88 -5.79 -5.82
CA GLY A 136 -13.30 -6.19 -7.17
C GLY A 136 -12.10 -6.55 -8.04
N ASP A 137 -12.03 -5.94 -9.23
CA ASP A 137 -11.00 -6.22 -10.22
C ASP A 137 -9.71 -5.39 -10.07
N PHE A 138 -9.62 -4.44 -9.14
CA PHE A 138 -8.44 -3.56 -9.03
C PHE A 138 -7.11 -4.31 -8.89
N PRO A 139 -6.96 -5.33 -8.01
CA PRO A 139 -5.71 -6.09 -7.90
C PRO A 139 -5.33 -6.82 -9.19
N ARG A 140 -6.30 -7.55 -9.78
CA ARG A 140 -6.10 -8.31 -11.02
C ARG A 140 -5.79 -7.40 -12.20
N SER A 141 -6.45 -6.25 -12.26
CA SER A 141 -6.23 -5.24 -13.28
C SER A 141 -4.83 -4.64 -13.17
N MET A 142 -4.35 -4.36 -11.96
CA MET A 142 -2.98 -3.88 -11.73
C MET A 142 -1.93 -4.92 -12.12
N GLU A 143 -2.14 -6.19 -11.78
CA GLU A 143 -1.26 -7.29 -12.19
C GLU A 143 -1.14 -7.38 -13.72
N ALA A 144 -2.26 -7.34 -14.43
CA ALA A 144 -2.28 -7.34 -15.89
C ALA A 144 -1.53 -6.14 -16.48
N LEU A 145 -1.65 -4.96 -15.88
CA LEU A 145 -0.87 -3.79 -16.27
C LEU A 145 0.63 -4.01 -16.02
N ALA A 146 1.00 -4.61 -14.88
CA ALA A 146 2.40 -4.87 -14.57
C ALA A 146 3.06 -5.78 -15.61
N VAL A 147 2.35 -6.83 -16.05
CA VAL A 147 2.78 -7.72 -17.13
C VAL A 147 2.90 -6.96 -18.45
N GLN A 148 1.89 -6.17 -18.82
CA GLN A 148 1.88 -5.39 -20.06
C GLN A 148 3.06 -4.41 -20.11
N GLU A 149 3.26 -3.68 -19.02
CA GLU A 149 4.30 -2.66 -18.89
C GLU A 149 5.67 -3.28 -18.60
N LYS A 150 5.77 -4.59 -18.30
CA LYS A 150 7.02 -5.26 -17.91
C LYS A 150 7.67 -4.60 -16.70
N VAL A 151 6.87 -4.32 -15.67
CA VAL A 151 7.34 -3.84 -14.36
C VAL A 151 7.14 -4.93 -13.31
N HIS A 152 7.92 -4.87 -12.23
CA HIS A 152 7.74 -5.81 -11.13
C HIS A 152 6.39 -5.60 -10.45
N PHE A 153 5.81 -6.70 -9.98
CA PHE A 153 4.53 -6.74 -9.29
C PHE A 153 4.64 -7.48 -7.97
N ILE A 154 4.13 -6.89 -6.90
CA ILE A 154 3.96 -7.54 -5.60
C ILE A 154 2.45 -7.73 -5.35
N ASP A 155 2.00 -8.99 -5.36
CA ASP A 155 0.62 -9.31 -5.00
C ASP A 155 0.42 -9.26 -3.47
N LEU A 156 0.29 -8.06 -2.94
CA LEU A 156 0.02 -7.85 -1.52
C LEU A 156 -1.43 -8.23 -1.15
N CYS A 157 -2.40 -7.99 -2.04
CA CYS A 157 -3.78 -8.40 -1.84
C CYS A 157 -3.90 -9.92 -1.62
N GLY A 158 -3.29 -10.73 -2.48
CA GLY A 158 -3.32 -12.19 -2.33
C GLY A 158 -2.60 -12.67 -1.08
N ARG A 159 -1.41 -12.12 -0.79
CA ARG A 159 -0.62 -12.47 0.42
C ARG A 159 -1.36 -12.16 1.72
N SER A 160 -1.92 -10.96 1.82
CA SER A 160 -2.69 -10.55 3.00
C SER A 160 -4.02 -11.31 3.12
N ALA A 161 -4.68 -11.62 1.99
CA ALA A 161 -5.88 -12.46 1.99
C ALA A 161 -5.61 -13.88 2.51
N VAL A 162 -4.47 -14.49 2.14
CA VAL A 162 -4.05 -15.79 2.68
C VAL A 162 -3.85 -15.70 4.19
N ALA A 163 -3.11 -14.70 4.67
CA ALA A 163 -2.87 -14.51 6.10
C ALA A 163 -4.17 -14.30 6.88
N PHE A 164 -5.10 -13.48 6.38
CA PHE A 164 -6.40 -13.30 7.02
C PHE A 164 -7.21 -14.59 7.06
N LYS A 165 -7.24 -15.37 5.97
CA LYS A 165 -7.92 -16.67 5.96
C LYS A 165 -7.32 -17.66 6.96
N GLU A 166 -6.00 -17.71 7.08
CA GLU A 166 -5.30 -18.59 8.03
C GLU A 166 -5.54 -18.18 9.50
N MET A 167 -5.61 -16.87 9.78
CA MET A 167 -5.96 -16.37 11.12
C MET A 167 -7.45 -16.54 11.44
N GLY A 168 -8.32 -16.48 10.44
CA GLY A 168 -9.77 -16.43 10.61
C GLY A 168 -10.27 -15.07 11.12
N ASP A 169 -11.59 -14.94 11.23
CA ASP A 169 -12.26 -13.67 11.57
C ASP A 169 -11.73 -13.06 12.87
N ALA A 170 -11.77 -13.79 13.97
CA ALA A 170 -11.52 -13.24 15.30
C ALA A 170 -10.06 -12.81 15.47
N LYS A 171 -9.11 -13.71 15.15
CA LYS A 171 -7.68 -13.45 15.35
C LYS A 171 -7.14 -12.41 14.39
N SER A 172 -7.65 -12.35 13.15
CA SER A 172 -7.19 -11.34 12.19
C SER A 172 -7.42 -9.90 12.66
N ARG A 173 -8.38 -9.65 13.56
CA ARG A 173 -8.62 -8.33 14.18
C ARG A 173 -7.41 -7.79 14.93
N GLU A 174 -6.52 -8.67 15.43
CA GLU A 174 -5.28 -8.29 16.11
C GLU A 174 -4.32 -7.48 15.22
N TRP A 175 -4.49 -7.51 13.89
CA TRP A 175 -3.67 -6.70 12.96
C TRP A 175 -4.30 -5.36 12.61
N LEU A 176 -5.55 -5.13 12.99
CA LEU A 176 -6.32 -3.96 12.61
C LEU A 176 -6.51 -3.03 13.80
N THR A 177 -6.95 -1.81 13.53
CA THR A 177 -7.33 -0.85 14.57
C THR A 177 -8.72 -1.22 15.10
N TRP A 178 -8.74 -2.28 15.91
CA TRP A 178 -9.91 -2.76 16.66
C TRP A 178 -9.66 -2.53 18.14
N LEU A 179 -10.43 -1.61 18.71
CA LEU A 179 -10.33 -1.22 20.11
C LEU A 179 -11.74 -1.13 20.70
N ARG A 180 -11.90 -1.63 21.92
CA ARG A 180 -13.11 -1.42 22.71
C ARG A 180 -13.11 0.01 23.30
N PRO A 181 -14.28 0.51 23.73
CA PRO A 181 -14.33 1.72 24.55
C PRO A 181 -13.33 1.66 25.70
N ASP A 182 -12.70 2.80 25.98
CA ASP A 182 -11.70 2.99 27.03
C ASP A 182 -10.37 2.21 26.90
N GLU A 183 -10.11 1.48 25.81
CA GLU A 183 -8.83 0.79 25.59
C GLU A 183 -7.68 1.73 25.19
N HIS A 184 -8.00 2.89 24.57
CA HIS A 184 -6.98 3.85 24.14
C HIS A 184 -7.49 5.30 24.16
N PRO A 185 -6.72 6.28 24.67
CA PRO A 185 -7.18 7.67 24.79
C PRO A 185 -7.50 8.36 23.45
N ASN A 186 -6.87 7.94 22.36
CA ASN A 186 -7.20 8.46 21.02
C ASN A 186 -8.54 7.94 20.46
N TYR A 187 -9.09 6.87 21.07
CA TYR A 187 -10.32 6.19 20.64
C TYR A 187 -11.21 5.90 21.86
N PRO A 188 -11.72 6.94 22.57
CA PRO A 188 -12.45 6.76 23.83
C PRO A 188 -13.71 5.90 23.66
N GLU A 189 -14.40 6.04 22.52
CA GLU A 189 -15.60 5.25 22.18
C GLU A 189 -15.27 3.88 21.55
N GLY A 190 -13.99 3.52 21.46
CA GLY A 190 -13.52 2.39 20.67
C GLY A 190 -13.60 2.63 19.16
N ILE A 191 -13.19 1.61 18.40
CA ILE A 191 -13.21 1.60 16.93
C ILE A 191 -13.17 0.15 16.42
N GLU A 192 -13.94 -0.15 15.38
CA GLU A 192 -13.88 -1.43 14.66
C GLU A 192 -13.51 -1.19 13.20
N ASP A 193 -12.21 -1.01 12.93
CA ASP A 193 -11.71 -0.71 11.58
C ASP A 193 -11.21 -1.97 10.86
N ASN A 194 -11.79 -2.31 9.72
CA ASN A 194 -11.41 -3.49 8.93
C ASN A 194 -10.39 -3.21 7.80
N THR A 195 -9.89 -1.97 7.72
CA THR A 195 -8.98 -1.51 6.67
C THR A 195 -7.64 -1.08 7.25
N HIS A 196 -7.65 -0.28 8.31
CA HIS A 196 -6.43 0.34 8.82
C HIS A 196 -5.74 -0.53 9.87
N LEU A 197 -4.45 -0.76 9.63
CA LEU A 197 -3.61 -1.61 10.47
C LEU A 197 -3.30 -0.92 11.79
N ASN A 198 -3.04 -1.71 12.82
CA ASN A 198 -2.31 -1.24 13.99
C ASN A 198 -0.80 -1.47 13.81
N GLU A 199 -0.01 -1.25 14.85
CA GLU A 199 1.45 -1.47 14.81
C GLU A 199 1.86 -2.91 14.43
N GLN A 200 1.22 -3.93 15.01
CA GLN A 200 1.50 -5.33 14.72
C GLN A 200 1.14 -5.69 13.27
N GLY A 201 -0.02 -5.23 12.79
CA GLY A 201 -0.44 -5.45 11.40
C GLY A 201 0.46 -4.72 10.40
N ALA A 202 0.86 -3.49 10.70
CA ALA A 202 1.79 -2.71 9.88
C ALA A 202 3.14 -3.41 9.74
N GLU A 203 3.66 -3.97 10.84
CA GLU A 203 4.89 -4.77 10.81
C GLU A 203 4.72 -6.06 9.99
N ALA A 204 3.64 -6.80 10.20
CA ALA A 204 3.39 -8.05 9.48
C ALA A 204 3.26 -7.82 7.96
N VAL A 205 2.53 -6.78 7.55
CA VAL A 205 2.38 -6.40 6.15
C VAL A 205 3.70 -5.91 5.55
N ALA A 206 4.47 -5.10 6.30
CA ALA A 206 5.79 -4.65 5.85
C ALA A 206 6.74 -5.83 5.60
N ARG A 207 6.70 -6.86 6.47
CA ARG A 207 7.44 -8.11 6.27
C ARG A 207 7.01 -8.85 5.01
N MET A 208 5.70 -8.94 4.74
CA MET A 208 5.20 -9.57 3.50
C MET A 208 5.74 -8.89 2.23
N VAL A 209 5.82 -7.56 2.26
CA VAL A 209 6.38 -6.77 1.15
C VAL A 209 7.88 -7.02 1.04
N ALA A 210 8.63 -6.98 2.14
CA ALA A 210 10.07 -7.29 2.14
C ALA A 210 10.38 -8.71 1.63
N ASP A 211 9.61 -9.71 2.04
CA ASP A 211 9.75 -11.08 1.54
C ASP A 211 9.46 -11.17 0.03
N ALA A 212 8.51 -10.37 -0.47
CA ALA A 212 8.21 -10.30 -1.90
C ALA A 212 9.35 -9.63 -2.68
N ILE A 213 9.91 -8.55 -2.15
CA ILE A 213 11.09 -7.86 -2.68
C ILE A 213 12.26 -8.84 -2.84
N LEU A 214 12.56 -9.62 -1.80
CA LEU A 214 13.64 -10.63 -1.83
C LEU A 214 13.37 -11.69 -2.90
N LYS A 215 12.14 -12.20 -3.00
CA LYS A 215 11.75 -13.18 -4.04
C LYS A 215 11.85 -12.65 -5.46
N LEU A 216 11.62 -11.35 -5.65
CA LEU A 216 11.78 -10.68 -6.94
C LEU A 216 13.23 -10.39 -7.30
N ASN A 217 14.18 -10.63 -6.37
CA ASN A 217 15.59 -10.27 -6.49
C ASN A 217 15.77 -8.79 -6.89
N LEU A 218 14.95 -7.90 -6.33
CA LEU A 218 15.14 -6.47 -6.56
C LEU A 218 16.50 -6.09 -6.00
N ASN A 219 17.39 -5.61 -6.87
CA ASN A 219 18.74 -5.29 -6.50
C ASN A 219 18.74 -3.92 -5.83
N PHE A 220 19.04 -3.91 -4.53
CA PHE A 220 19.44 -2.71 -3.82
C PHE A 220 20.95 -2.82 -3.66
N GLY A 221 21.69 -1.87 -4.24
CA GLY A 221 23.14 -1.95 -4.42
C GLY A 221 23.97 -2.24 -3.18
#